data_AF-A0A9N7N438-F1
#
_entry.id   AF-A0A9N7N438-F1
#
_cell.length_a   1.000
_cell.length_b   1.000
_cell.length_c   1.000
_cell.angle_alpha   90.00
_cell.angle_beta   90.00
_cell.angle_gamma   90.00
#
_symmetry.space_group_name_H-M   'P 1'
#
loop_
_entity.id
_entity.type
_entity.pdbx_description
1 polymer ?
#
loop_
_entity_poly.entity_id
_entity_poly.type
_entity_poly.pdbx_seq_one_letter_code
_entity_poly.pdbx_strand_id
1 'polypeptide(L)' 'VRQGDPISPYLFVLCMNRLAQLICASVEAHEWRPISVGRGAVQVPFLMFADDLLLFTEASDDQAVALTRILCQFSS' A
#
# COMPACT_ATOMS: atom_id res chain seq x y z
N VAL A 1 -0.91 -20.58 -2.69
CA VAL A 1 0.20 -20.42 -3.64
C VAL A 1 1.23 -21.51 -3.35
N ARG A 2 1.49 -22.42 -4.31
CA ARG A 2 2.57 -23.41 -4.15
C ARG A 2 3.84 -22.83 -4.77
N GLN A 3 4.95 -22.92 -4.05
CA GLN A 3 6.27 -22.60 -4.62
C GLN A 3 6.50 -23.52 -5.84
N GLY A 4 6.60 -22.93 -7.04
CA GLY A 4 6.87 -23.65 -8.29
C GLY A 4 5.89 -23.39 -9.45
N ASP A 5 4.80 -22.66 -9.23
CA ASP A 5 3.85 -22.34 -10.32
C ASP A 5 4.28 -21.05 -11.05
N PRO A 6 4.62 -21.08 -12.36
CA PRO A 6 5.19 -19.96 -13.11
C PRO A 6 4.29 -18.71 -13.16
N ILE A 7 3.02 -18.83 -12.78
CA ILE A 7 2.04 -17.73 -12.77
C ILE A 7 2.03 -16.97 -11.43
N SER A 8 2.51 -17.58 -10.34
CA SER A 8 2.47 -16.98 -8.99
C SER A 8 3.18 -15.61 -8.90
N PRO A 9 4.34 -15.37 -9.54
CA PRO A 9 4.98 -14.06 -9.55
C PRO A 9 4.13 -12.99 -10.23
N TYR A 10 3.42 -13.35 -11.31
CA TYR A 10 2.55 -12.43 -12.04
C TYR A 10 1.30 -12.08 -11.23
N LEU A 11 0.69 -13.06 -10.57
CA LEU A 11 -0.45 -12.81 -9.68
C LEU A 11 -0.05 -11.92 -8.51
N PHE A 12 1.13 -12.15 -7.93
CA PHE A 12 1.66 -11.27 -6.90
C PHE A 12 1.79 -9.83 -7.40
N VAL A 13 2.45 -9.60 -8.55
CA VAL A 13 2.59 -8.27 -9.14
C VAL A 13 1.23 -7.62 -9.42
N LEU A 14 0.26 -8.35 -9.94
CA LEU A 14 -1.10 -7.83 -10.21
C LEU A 14 -1.82 -7.43 -8.92
N CYS A 15 -1.78 -8.27 -7.89
CA CYS A 15 -2.34 -7.97 -6.57
C CYS A 15 -1.68 -6.72 -5.98
N MET A 16 -0.34 -6.65 -6.01
CA MET A 16 0.40 -5.49 -5.48
C MET A 16 0.11 -4.22 -6.28
N ASN A 17 -0.03 -4.31 -7.61
CA ASN A 17 -0.40 -3.17 -8.44
C ASN A 17 -1.80 -2.65 -8.09
N ARG A 18 -2.76 -3.55 -7.82
CA ARG A 18 -4.10 -3.15 -7.37
C ARG A 18 -4.06 -2.43 -6.03
N LEU A 19 -3.29 -2.95 -5.07
CA LEU A 19 -3.12 -2.30 -3.76
C LEU A 19 -2.47 -0.92 -3.89
N ALA A 20 -1.41 -0.81 -4.70
CA ALA A 20 -0.74 0.46 -4.98
C ALA A 20 -1.71 1.51 -5.54
N GLN A 21 -2.59 1.12 -6.48
CA GLN A 21 -3.61 2.01 -7.03
C GLN A 21 -4.60 2.49 -5.97
N LEU A 22 -5.04 1.62 -5.07
CA LEU A 22 -5.95 2.00 -3.97
C LEU A 22 -5.29 3.01 -3.02
N ILE A 23 -4.02 2.78 -2.67
CA ILE A 23 -3.29 3.69 -1.79
C ILE A 23 -3.06 5.04 -2.47
N CYS A 24 -2.60 5.07 -3.73
CA CYS A 24 -2.41 6.31 -4.47
C CYS A 24 -3.71 7.11 -4.60
N ALA A 25 -4.83 6.46 -4.93
CA ALA A 25 -6.13 7.12 -4.98
C ALA A 25 -6.55 7.72 -3.63
N SER A 26 -6.23 7.04 -2.51
CA SER A 26 -6.52 7.55 -1.17
C SER A 26 -5.61 8.74 -0.78
N VAL A 27 -4.36 8.76 -1.23
CA VAL A 27 -3.46 9.90 -1.07
C VAL A 27 -3.96 11.11 -1.88
N GLU A 28 -4.37 10.89 -3.13
CA GLU A 28 -4.96 11.92 -3.99
C GLU A 28 -6.26 12.49 -3.39
N ALA A 29 -7.08 11.65 -2.77
CA ALA A 29 -8.28 12.05 -2.05
C ALA A 29 -8.01 12.71 -0.68
N HIS A 30 -6.75 12.84 -0.26
CA HIS A 30 -6.32 13.36 1.04
C HIS A 30 -6.83 12.57 2.26
N GLU A 31 -7.29 11.34 2.02
CA GLU A 31 -7.71 10.40 3.06
C GLU A 31 -6.49 9.71 3.69
N TRP A 32 -5.45 9.44 2.90
CA TRP A 32 -4.17 8.92 3.35
C TRP A 32 -3.10 10.01 3.33
N ARG A 33 -2.41 10.21 4.46
CA ARG A 33 -1.34 11.19 4.62
C ARG A 33 0.02 10.47 4.73
N PRO A 34 0.75 10.31 3.61
CA PRO A 34 2.01 9.57 3.61
C PRO A 34 3.11 10.33 4.33
N ILE A 35 4.16 9.60 4.74
CA ILE A 35 5.34 10.24 5.30
C ILE A 35 6.21 10.83 4.18
N SER A 36 6.82 11.98 4.45
CA SER A 36 7.80 12.60 3.56
C SER A 36 9.22 12.22 3.99
N VAL A 37 10.03 11.73 3.05
CA VAL A 37 11.40 11.29 3.32
C VAL A 37 12.40 12.18 2.59
N GLY A 38 13.47 12.55 3.30
CA GLY A 38 14.60 13.30 2.76
C GLY A 38 14.33 14.79 2.52
N ARG A 39 15.36 15.51 2.06
CA ARG A 39 15.31 16.96 1.82
C ARG A 39 14.43 17.35 0.62
N GLY A 40 14.11 16.39 -0.25
CA GLY A 40 13.22 16.58 -1.41
C GLY A 40 11.74 16.31 -1.13
N ALA A 41 11.35 16.01 0.12
CA ALA A 41 9.98 15.70 0.53
C ALA A 41 9.29 14.66 -0.37
N VAL A 42 10.00 13.56 -0.68
CA VAL A 42 9.41 12.47 -1.45
C VAL A 42 8.38 11.77 -0.56
N GLN A 43 7.13 11.76 -1.00
CA GLN A 43 6.06 11.04 -0.31
C GLN A 43 6.21 9.55 -0.59
N VAL A 44 6.35 8.78 0.48
CA VAL A 44 6.45 7.31 0.40
C VAL A 44 5.26 6.74 1.15
N PRO A 45 4.17 6.34 0.48
CA PRO A 45 2.99 5.79 1.14
C PRO A 45 3.16 4.32 1.55
N PHE A 46 3.96 3.54 0.82
CA PHE A 46 4.21 2.13 1.10
C PHE A 46 5.55 1.65 0.54
N LEU A 47 6.04 0.53 1.05
CA LEU A 47 7.16 -0.25 0.51
C LEU A 47 6.78 -1.73 0.52
N MET A 48 7.06 -2.43 -0.58
CA MET A 48 6.67 -3.83 -0.75
C MET A 48 7.89 -4.65 -1.18
N PHE A 49 8.12 -5.78 -0.53
CA PHE A 49 9.21 -6.68 -0.88
C PHE A 49 8.82 -8.14 -0.61
N ALA A 50 8.78 -8.95 -1.66
CA ALA A 50 8.44 -10.39 -1.62
C ALA A 50 7.14 -10.68 -0.87
N ASP A 51 7.20 -10.89 0.45
CA ASP A 51 6.06 -11.24 1.30
C ASP A 51 5.71 -10.12 2.31
N ASP A 52 6.52 -9.06 2.37
CA ASP A 52 6.40 -7.97 3.33
C ASP A 52 5.82 -6.70 2.69
N LEU A 53 4.87 -6.08 3.40
CA LEU A 53 4.29 -4.78 3.08
C LEU A 53 4.48 -3.85 4.28
N LEU A 54 5.19 -2.74 4.05
CA LEU A 54 5.30 -1.63 4.98
C LEU A 54 4.41 -0.49 4.50
N LEU A 55 3.55 0.00 5.38
CA LEU A 55 2.65 1.11 5.13
C LEU A 55 3.12 2.30 5.96
N PHE A 56 3.20 3.47 5.33
CA PHE A 56 3.66 4.68 5.98
C PHE A 56 2.58 5.74 5.95
N THR A 57 2.15 6.15 7.14
CA THR A 57 1.18 7.21 7.34
C THR A 57 1.49 7.99 8.60
N GLU A 58 0.88 9.16 8.74
CA GLU A 58 0.94 9.97 9.96
C GLU A 58 0.35 9.19 11.15
N ALA A 59 1.00 9.30 12.32
CA ALA A 59 0.57 8.66 13.55
C ALA A 59 -0.68 9.35 14.14
N SER A 60 -1.86 9.00 13.62
CA SER A 60 -3.16 9.49 14.09
C SER A 60 -4.24 8.43 13.94
N ASP A 61 -5.28 8.50 14.76
CA ASP A 61 -6.39 7.54 14.73
C ASP A 61 -7.14 7.57 13.39
N ASP A 62 -7.36 8.76 12.82
CA ASP A 62 -7.99 8.92 11.51
C ASP A 62 -7.23 8.17 10.40
N GLN A 63 -5.90 8.21 10.44
CA GLN A 63 -5.06 7.50 9.49
C GLN A 63 -5.07 5.98 9.72
N ALA A 64 -5.18 5.52 10.96
CA ALA A 64 -5.35 4.09 11.24
C ALA A 64 -6.69 3.56 10.70
N VAL A 65 -7.76 4.36 10.79
CA VAL A 65 -9.07 4.03 10.20
C VAL A 65 -8.99 4.02 8.67
N ALA A 66 -8.38 5.04 8.06
CA ALA A 66 -8.18 5.10 6.62
C ALA A 66 -7.40 3.89 6.10
N LEU A 67 -6.33 3.52 6.80
CA LEU A 67 -5.51 2.35 6.49
C LEU A 67 -6.31 1.05 6.55
N THR A 68 -7.04 0.85 7.64
CA THR A 68 -7.89 -0.34 7.81
C THR A 68 -8.93 -0.44 6.70
N ARG A 69 -9.56 0.67 6.32
CA ARG A 69 -10.56 0.70 5.23
C ARG A 69 -9.97 0.28 3.89
N ILE A 70 -8.78 0.78 3.54
CA ILE A 70 -8.11 0.41 2.28
C ILE A 70 -7.74 -1.07 2.26
N LEU A 71 -7.22 -1.59 3.37
CA LEU A 71 -6.91 -3.02 3.48
C LEU A 71 -8.16 -3.89 3.37
N CYS A 72 -9.26 -3.49 4.00
CA CYS A 72 -10.55 -4.17 3.84
C CYS A 72 -11.06 -4.13 2.39
N GLN A 73 -10.90 -2.99 1.71
CA GLN A 73 -11.29 -2.84 0.30
C GLN A 73 -10.43 -3.70 -0.63
N PHE A 74 -9.16 -3.91 -0.31
CA PHE A 74 -8.27 -4.78 -1.07
C PHE A 74 -8.59 -6.27 -0.86
N SER A 75 -9.01 -6.66 0.35
CA SER A 75 -9.34 -8.05 0.67
C SER A 75 -10.73 -8.50 0.17
N SER A 76 -11.58 -7.55 -0.24
CA SER A 76 -12.96 -7.79 -0.71
C SER A 76 -12.99 -8.09 -2.21
#